data_AF-A0A5P0YVA0-F1
#
_entry.id   AF-A0A5P0YVA0-F1
#
_cell.length_a   1.000
_cell.length_b   1.000
_cell.length_c   1.000
_cell.angle_alpha   90.00
_cell.angle_beta   90.00
_cell.angle_gamma   90.00
#
_symmetry.space_group_name_H-M   'P 1'
#
loop_
_entity.id
_entity.type
_entity.pdbx_description
1 polymer ?
#
loop_
_entity_poly.entity_id
_entity_poly.type
_entity_poly.pdbx_seq_one_letter_code
_entity_poly.pdbx_strand_id
1 'polypeptide(L)'
;MPVVHLVRHGQASFGAADYDVLSETGRAQARLLGRELLRRTPRNPLLVSGALRRQRDTARLLAATAGIAAEPITDPRWDEYDHLNLINRYGPPP
;
A
#
# COMPACT_ATOMS: atom_id res chain seq x y z
N MET A 1 -2.04 -25.43 0.73
CA MET A 1 -1.72 -24.51 1.83
C MET A 1 -2.21 -23.10 1.48
N PRO A 2 -2.88 -22.39 2.41
CA PRO A 2 -3.20 -20.98 2.25
C PRO A 2 -1.92 -20.13 2.34
N VAL A 3 -1.91 -18.98 1.65
CA VAL A 3 -0.77 -18.04 1.62
C VAL A 3 -1.32 -16.62 1.81
N VAL A 4 -0.62 -15.82 2.61
CA VAL A 4 -0.88 -14.39 2.79
C VAL A 4 0.33 -13.62 2.28
N HIS A 5 0.10 -12.66 1.37
CA HIS A 5 1.13 -11.75 0.88
C HIS A 5 0.97 -10.40 1.56
N LEU A 6 2.02 -9.93 2.23
CA LEU A 6 2.06 -8.60 2.84
C LEU A 6 2.83 -7.66 1.92
N VAL A 7 2.21 -6.53 1.59
CA VAL A 7 2.77 -5.53 0.69
C VAL A 7 2.78 -4.19 1.41
N ARG A 8 3.96 -3.59 1.52
CA ARG A 8 4.07 -2.19 1.93
C ARG A 8 3.72 -1.29 0.74
N HIS A 9 3.05 -0.17 1.00
CA HIS A 9 2.76 0.81 -0.04
C HIS A 9 4.04 1.28 -0.77
N GLY A 10 3.90 1.64 -2.04
CA GLY A 10 5.00 2.25 -2.80
C GLY A 10 5.43 3.57 -2.18
N GLN A 11 6.63 4.05 -2.53
CA GLN A 11 7.16 5.30 -2.00
C GLN A 11 6.16 6.47 -2.09
N ALA A 12 5.93 7.15 -0.97
CA ALA A 12 5.14 8.37 -0.93
C ALA A 12 5.91 9.56 -1.54
N SER A 13 5.20 10.61 -1.92
CA SER A 13 5.76 11.87 -2.38
C SER A 13 6.29 12.70 -1.21
N PHE A 14 7.55 12.45 -0.84
CA PHE A 14 8.22 13.23 0.20
C PHE A 14 8.36 14.70 -0.21
N GLY A 15 7.95 15.62 0.67
CA GLY A 15 8.04 17.08 0.42
C GLY A 15 6.97 17.65 -0.50
N ALA A 16 6.01 16.85 -1.00
CA ALA A 16 4.86 17.37 -1.73
C ALA A 16 3.81 17.96 -0.77
N ALA A 17 2.98 18.88 -1.29
CA ALA A 17 1.89 19.50 -0.52
C ALA A 17 0.87 18.47 0.00
N ASP A 18 0.66 17.38 -0.74
CA ASP A 18 -0.09 16.21 -0.30
C ASP A 18 0.89 15.05 -0.14
N TYR A 19 1.31 14.76 1.09
CA TYR A 19 2.19 13.64 1.39
C TYR A 19 1.51 12.28 1.18
N ASP A 20 0.16 12.22 1.25
CA ASP A 20 -0.59 10.97 1.12
C ASP A 20 -0.84 10.57 -0.34
N VAL A 21 0.14 10.79 -1.20
CA VAL A 21 0.14 10.30 -2.58
C VAL A 21 1.42 9.54 -2.87
N LEU A 22 1.32 8.57 -3.78
CA LEU A 22 2.52 7.92 -4.33
C LEU A 22 3.34 8.92 -5.16
N SER A 23 4.66 8.81 -5.02
CA SER A 23 5.59 9.40 -5.98
C SER A 23 5.57 8.62 -7.29
N GLU A 24 6.22 9.15 -8.34
CA GLU A 24 6.37 8.40 -9.59
C GLU A 24 7.10 7.07 -9.36
N THR A 25 8.13 7.08 -8.49
CA THR A 25 8.82 5.87 -8.03
C THR A 25 7.85 4.91 -7.34
N GLY A 26 6.98 5.40 -6.45
CA GLY A 26 5.97 4.57 -5.77
C GLY A 26 4.98 3.92 -6.73
N ARG A 27 4.56 4.66 -7.77
CA ARG A 27 3.70 4.12 -8.84
C ARG A 27 4.43 3.05 -9.65
N ALA A 28 5.69 3.26 -9.99
CA ALA A 28 6.51 2.28 -10.70
C ALA A 28 6.73 1.00 -9.87
N GLN A 29 7.00 1.14 -8.57
CA GLN A 29 7.12 0.03 -7.62
C GLN A 29 5.85 -0.82 -7.58
N ALA A 30 4.68 -0.19 -7.44
CA ALA A 30 3.40 -0.91 -7.41
C ALA A 30 3.15 -1.72 -8.69
N ARG A 31 3.44 -1.14 -9.87
CA ARG A 31 3.30 -1.82 -11.17
C ARG A 31 4.31 -2.95 -11.37
N LEU A 32 5.54 -2.78 -10.91
CA LEU A 32 6.57 -3.83 -10.95
C LEU A 32 6.17 -5.02 -10.07
N LEU A 33 5.65 -4.74 -8.87
CA LEU A 33 5.18 -5.76 -7.96
C LEU A 33 3.99 -6.54 -8.54
N GLY A 34 3.01 -5.87 -9.16
CA GLY A 34 1.90 -6.58 -9.79
C GLY A 34 2.34 -7.50 -10.94
N ARG A 35 3.30 -7.05 -11.78
CA ARG A 35 3.93 -7.91 -12.81
C ARG A 35 4.64 -9.12 -12.22
N GLU A 36 5.33 -8.95 -11.10
CA GLU A 36 6.01 -10.05 -10.42
C GLU A 36 5.03 -11.03 -9.78
N LEU A 37 3.91 -10.56 -9.24
CA LEU A 37 2.83 -11.42 -8.72
C LEU A 37 2.17 -12.23 -9.84
N LEU A 38 1.92 -11.62 -11.00
CA LEU A 38 1.45 -12.31 -12.21
C LEU A 38 2.41 -13.44 -12.62
N ARG A 39 3.73 -13.19 -12.58
CA ARG A 39 4.75 -14.20 -12.91
C ARG A 39 4.77 -15.36 -11.90
N ARG A 40 4.49 -15.08 -10.62
CA ARG A 40 4.59 -16.05 -9.51
C ARG A 40 3.35 -16.90 -9.27
N THR A 41 2.32 -16.82 -10.13
CA THR A 41 1.03 -17.53 -10.07
C THR A 41 -0.10 -16.66 -9.48
N PRO A 42 -0.85 -15.92 -10.31
CA PRO A 42 -1.93 -15.06 -9.86
C PRO A 42 -3.18 -15.92 -9.69
N ARG A 43 -3.54 -16.19 -8.44
CA ARG A 43 -4.95 -16.46 -8.10
C ARG A 43 -5.68 -15.12 -8.10
N ASN A 44 -7.00 -15.12 -8.01
CA ASN A 44 -7.78 -13.91 -7.73
C ASN A 44 -7.99 -13.81 -6.21
N PRO A 45 -7.01 -13.29 -5.43
CA PRO A 45 -7.11 -13.30 -3.98
C PRO A 45 -8.12 -12.28 -3.48
N LEU A 46 -8.44 -12.39 -2.18
CA LEU A 46 -8.92 -11.24 -1.44
C LEU A 46 -7.80 -10.17 -1.40
N LEU A 47 -8.14 -8.96 -1.79
CA LEU A 47 -7.22 -7.81 -1.73
C LEU A 47 -7.72 -6.84 -0.68
N VAL A 48 -6.86 -6.50 0.29
CA VAL A 48 -7.19 -5.60 1.39
C VAL A 48 -6.12 -4.51 1.48
N SER A 49 -6.53 -3.26 1.70
CA SER A 49 -5.64 -2.13 2.00
C SER A 49 -6.22 -1.30 3.14
N GLY A 50 -5.40 -0.45 3.77
CA GLY A 50 -5.94 0.62 4.60
C GLY A 50 -6.61 1.73 3.77
N ALA A 51 -7.08 2.75 4.45
CA ALA A 51 -7.82 3.89 3.92
C ALA A 51 -6.91 4.98 3.34
N LEU A 52 -5.62 5.00 3.70
CA LEU A 52 -4.66 5.99 3.21
C LEU A 52 -4.52 5.92 1.69
N ARG A 53 -4.49 7.07 1.03
CA ARG A 53 -4.55 7.16 -0.43
C ARG A 53 -3.34 6.51 -1.08
N ARG A 54 -2.14 6.64 -0.52
CA ARG A 54 -0.95 5.90 -1.01
C ARG A 54 -1.09 4.38 -0.94
N GLN A 55 -1.79 3.86 0.06
CA GLN A 55 -2.03 2.42 0.22
C GLN A 55 -3.04 1.93 -0.81
N ARG A 56 -4.17 2.65 -0.97
CA ARG A 56 -5.20 2.35 -1.99
C ARG A 56 -4.65 2.44 -3.41
N ASP A 57 -3.86 3.47 -3.72
CA ASP A 57 -3.22 3.63 -5.03
C ASP A 57 -2.26 2.47 -5.32
N THR A 58 -1.50 2.01 -4.31
CA THR A 58 -0.61 0.84 -4.47
C THR A 58 -1.42 -0.41 -4.79
N ALA A 59 -2.47 -0.70 -4.02
CA ALA A 59 -3.32 -1.86 -4.21
C ALA A 59 -3.96 -1.87 -5.61
N ARG A 60 -4.49 -0.72 -6.06
CA ARG A 60 -5.11 -0.57 -7.39
C ARG A 60 -4.11 -0.80 -8.53
N LEU A 61 -2.93 -0.17 -8.47
CA LEU A 61 -1.92 -0.30 -9.52
C LEU A 61 -1.34 -1.72 -9.61
N LEU A 62 -1.14 -2.35 -8.44
CA LEU A 62 -0.73 -3.74 -8.35
C LEU A 62 -1.79 -4.67 -8.94
N ALA A 63 -3.06 -4.53 -8.53
CA ALA A 63 -4.15 -5.38 -9.01
C ALA A 63 -4.30 -5.30 -10.53
N ALA A 64 -4.29 -4.08 -11.08
CA ALA A 64 -4.40 -3.83 -12.51
C ALA A 64 -3.27 -4.49 -13.30
N THR A 65 -2.04 -4.46 -12.79
CA THR A 65 -0.87 -5.07 -13.48
C THR A 65 -0.73 -6.57 -13.23
N ALA A 66 -1.32 -7.08 -12.14
CA ALA A 66 -1.37 -8.50 -11.81
C ALA A 66 -2.55 -9.23 -12.50
N GLY A 67 -3.48 -8.50 -13.13
CA GLY A 67 -4.70 -9.08 -13.69
C GLY A 67 -5.70 -9.57 -12.63
N ILE A 68 -5.65 -9.00 -11.42
CA ILE A 68 -6.57 -9.32 -10.33
C ILE A 68 -7.86 -8.53 -10.56
N ALA A 69 -8.99 -9.23 -10.67
CA ALA A 69 -10.29 -8.63 -10.95
C ALA A 69 -11.02 -8.15 -9.67
N ALA A 70 -10.57 -8.62 -8.49
CA ALA A 70 -11.15 -8.22 -7.22
C ALA A 70 -10.85 -6.74 -6.91
N GLU A 71 -11.89 -5.99 -6.57
CA GLU A 71 -11.74 -4.64 -6.02
C GLU A 71 -11.11 -4.70 -4.61
N PRO A 72 -10.14 -3.83 -4.29
CA PRO A 72 -9.56 -3.77 -2.96
C PRO A 72 -10.61 -3.43 -1.89
N ILE A 73 -10.70 -4.25 -0.85
CA ILE A 73 -11.45 -3.92 0.36
C ILE A 73 -10.63 -2.93 1.18
N THR A 74 -11.25 -1.81 1.55
CA THR A 74 -10.64 -0.81 2.43
C THR A 74 -10.97 -1.14 3.89
N ASP A 75 -9.95 -1.26 4.74
CA ASP A 75 -10.09 -1.47 6.18
C ASP A 75 -9.09 -0.58 6.95
N PRO A 76 -9.55 0.52 7.61
CA PRO A 76 -8.68 1.47 8.30
C PRO A 76 -7.79 0.87 9.40
N ARG A 77 -8.07 -0.36 9.86
CA ARG A 77 -7.20 -1.05 10.82
C ARG A 77 -5.82 -1.40 10.22
N TRP A 78 -5.67 -1.30 8.90
CA TRP A 78 -4.40 -1.44 8.17
C TRP A 78 -3.68 -0.11 7.90
N ASP A 79 -4.22 1.02 8.37
CA ASP A 79 -3.53 2.30 8.25
C ASP A 79 -2.22 2.32 9.05
N GLU A 80 -1.27 3.15 8.63
CA GLU A 80 -0.10 3.41 9.45
C GLU A 80 -0.51 4.01 10.81
N TYR A 81 0.22 3.64 11.86
CA TYR A 81 0.02 4.23 13.18
C TYR A 81 0.23 5.75 13.15
N ASP A 82 -0.51 6.45 14.00
CA ASP A 82 -0.32 7.88 14.22
C ASP A 82 1.01 8.11 14.96
N HIS A 83 2.07 8.23 14.18
CA HIS A 83 3.43 8.43 14.67
C HIS A 83 3.56 9.77 15.42
N LEU A 84 2.78 10.79 15.08
CA LEU A 84 2.82 12.07 15.80
C LEU A 84 2.24 11.91 17.20
N ASN A 85 1.12 11.21 17.34
CA ASN A 85 0.55 10.90 18.65
C ASN A 85 1.49 10.03 19.48
N LEU A 86 2.10 9.01 18.88
CA LEU A 86 3.09 8.17 19.57
C LEU A 86 4.30 8.97 20.04
N ILE A 87 4.85 9.86 19.21
CA ILE A 87 5.97 10.73 19.57
C ILE A 87 5.54 11.72 20.67
N ASN A 88 4.36 12.33 20.56
CA ASN A 88 3.86 13.25 21.58
C ASN A 88 3.65 12.57 22.94
N ARG A 89 3.27 11.28 22.95
CA ARG A 89 2.97 10.53 24.17
C ARG A 89 4.19 9.85 24.80
N TYR A 90 5.14 9.40 23.99
CA TYR A 90 6.25 8.54 24.43
C TYR A 90 7.63 9.03 23.96
N GLY A 91 7.69 10.13 23.21
CA GLY A 91 8.93 10.73 22.75
C GLY A 91 9.76 11.32 23.89
N PRO A 92 11.06 11.56 23.66
CA PRO A 92 11.89 12.27 24.62
C PRO A 92 11.30 13.65 24.93
N PRO A 93 11.49 14.18 26.15
CA PRO A 93 11.10 15.55 26.46
C PRO A 93 11.80 16.53 25.51
N PRO A 94 11.15 17.67 25.21
CA PRO A 94 11.70 18.69 24.31
C PRO A 94 13.04 19.25 24.79
#